data_AF-A0A7J2PWX7-F1
#
_entry.id   AF-A0A7J2PWX7-F1
#
_cell.length_a   1.000
_cell.length_b   1.000
_cell.length_c   1.000
_cell.angle_alpha   90.00
_cell.angle_beta   90.00
_cell.angle_gamma   90.00
#
_symmetry.space_group_name_H-M   'P 1'
#
loop_
_entity.id
_entity.type
_entity.pdbx_description
1 polymer ?
#
loop_
_entity_poly.entity_id
_entity_poly.type
_entity_poly.pdbx_seq_one_letter_code
_entity_poly.pdbx_strand_id
1 'polypeptide(L)'
;MKKSKVIIISLLGMLIFIPFMTSARAQTVAANVSLTEGDYLIWQQSMDYAVRDVWEADNMTAHFDEVYNHTGDGSDITLLFISWSTLPWTRPLFDLPVNVTSIGPVNATTGDQDINFTLGYRHLYLPAGYLWNATTTFFNNTPDLAESWSNGSQLTSPNWVGYYPGVLAVSPDVNWTEMAEICDAGMKWGLLNGGFNYNLTVTALANGMSILMPANEFGNNSRDITLSVIYDSEGLLAHYFFKYGSDMLVEIWLEDPDDPAITVAPIDAAVANNYTGESLSWTATDANPDLYTIWVNTTEVASDVAWTSGTPVVYNIPDGLGTGIHTYRINYKDYQGNSASDTVLFTVEEEVEPTPTPTPTPTPTPQIPGFEPFIIIGTSAIATLALIFIIKKRK
;
A
#
# COMPACT_ATOMS: atom_id res chain seq x y z
N MET A 1 -65.08 13.63 10.58
CA MET A 1 -63.65 13.48 10.20
C MET A 1 -62.78 12.86 11.31
N LYS A 2 -63.19 11.73 11.93
CA LYS A 2 -62.41 11.11 13.03
C LYS A 2 -61.94 9.67 12.77
N LYS A 3 -62.33 9.04 11.65
CA LYS A 3 -61.96 7.65 11.34
C LYS A 3 -60.74 7.49 10.42
N SER A 4 -60.29 8.56 9.74
CA SER A 4 -59.15 8.48 8.81
C SER A 4 -57.78 8.67 9.48
N LYS A 5 -57.72 9.30 10.67
CA LYS A 5 -56.44 9.58 11.36
C LYS A 5 -55.93 8.40 12.19
N VAL A 6 -56.80 7.46 12.58
CA VAL A 6 -56.43 6.29 13.39
C VAL A 6 -55.78 5.19 12.53
N ILE A 7 -56.15 5.09 11.25
CA ILE A 7 -55.59 4.11 10.32
C ILE A 7 -54.15 4.48 9.93
N ILE A 8 -53.84 5.76 9.75
CA ILE A 8 -52.48 6.21 9.40
C ILE A 8 -51.52 6.04 10.58
N ILE A 9 -51.95 6.32 11.82
CA ILE A 9 -51.10 6.12 13.01
C ILE A 9 -50.90 4.63 13.33
N SER A 10 -51.88 3.78 13.01
CA SER A 10 -51.73 2.32 13.20
C SER A 10 -50.84 1.69 12.12
N LEU A 11 -50.86 2.18 10.88
CA LEU A 11 -49.90 1.76 9.84
C LEU A 11 -48.49 2.29 10.10
N LEU A 12 -48.35 3.52 10.59
CA LEU A 12 -47.05 4.08 10.95
C LEU A 12 -46.48 3.40 12.20
N GLY A 13 -47.34 3.07 13.19
CA GLY A 13 -46.95 2.30 14.37
C GLY A 13 -46.56 0.84 14.08
N MET A 14 -47.16 0.20 13.07
CA MET A 14 -46.74 -1.15 12.63
C MET A 14 -45.43 -1.13 11.82
N LEU A 15 -45.11 -0.03 11.13
CA LEU A 15 -43.83 0.14 10.43
C LEU A 15 -42.65 0.40 11.37
N ILE A 16 -42.90 0.94 12.58
CA ILE A 16 -41.86 1.19 13.60
C ILE A 16 -41.63 -0.06 14.49
N PHE A 17 -42.47 -1.09 14.34
CA PHE A 17 -42.42 -2.35 15.10
C PHE A 17 -42.22 -3.58 14.22
N ILE A 18 -41.61 -3.43 13.04
CA ILE A 18 -41.02 -4.59 12.37
C ILE A 18 -39.70 -4.84 13.10
N PRO A 19 -39.59 -5.80 14.06
CA PRO A 19 -38.25 -6.32 14.36
C PRO A 19 -37.71 -6.77 13.02
N PHE A 20 -36.49 -6.34 12.65
CA PHE A 20 -35.81 -6.71 11.42
C PHE A 20 -36.08 -8.19 11.09
N MET A 21 -37.16 -8.45 10.35
CA MET A 21 -37.45 -9.76 9.82
C MET A 21 -36.57 -9.80 8.60
N THR A 22 -35.29 -10.08 8.84
CA THR A 22 -34.40 -10.54 7.78
C THR A 22 -35.14 -11.68 7.12
N SER A 23 -35.29 -11.61 5.79
CA SER A 23 -35.85 -12.75 5.07
C SER A 23 -35.06 -13.99 5.45
N ALA A 24 -35.72 -15.13 5.55
CA ALA A 24 -35.03 -16.41 5.68
C ALA A 24 -33.88 -16.43 4.67
N ARG A 25 -32.64 -16.49 5.18
CA ARG A 25 -31.42 -16.27 4.40
C ARG A 25 -31.16 -17.51 3.57
N ALA A 26 -31.76 -17.56 2.39
CA ALA A 26 -31.50 -18.62 1.43
C ALA A 26 -30.07 -18.43 0.91
N GLN A 27 -29.18 -19.37 1.21
CA GLN A 27 -27.83 -19.41 0.66
C GLN A 27 -27.59 -20.70 -0.11
N THR A 28 -26.93 -20.57 -1.26
CA THR A 28 -26.80 -21.62 -2.29
C THR A 28 -25.37 -22.16 -2.48
N VAL A 29 -24.38 -21.73 -1.70
CA VAL A 29 -23.00 -22.27 -1.80
C VAL A 29 -22.30 -22.22 -0.44
N ALA A 30 -21.49 -23.24 -0.14
CA ALA A 30 -20.73 -23.36 1.11
C ALA A 30 -19.78 -22.16 1.31
N ALA A 31 -19.74 -21.65 2.54
CA ALA A 31 -18.66 -20.81 3.02
C ALA A 31 -17.33 -21.55 2.85
N ASN A 32 -16.34 -20.93 2.22
CA ASN A 32 -14.95 -21.27 2.50
C ASN A 32 -14.30 -20.00 3.03
N VAL A 33 -14.05 -19.95 4.33
CA VAL A 33 -12.98 -19.08 4.82
C VAL A 33 -11.70 -19.61 4.18
N SER A 34 -10.80 -18.75 3.70
CA SER A 34 -9.61 -19.19 2.95
C SER A 34 -8.57 -19.91 3.81
N LEU A 35 -8.83 -20.05 5.11
CA LEU A 35 -8.01 -20.78 6.06
C LEU A 35 -8.02 -22.30 5.79
N THR A 36 -6.86 -22.92 5.98
CA THR A 36 -6.63 -24.36 5.87
C THR A 36 -6.11 -24.92 7.20
N GLU A 37 -6.40 -26.20 7.48
CA GLU A 37 -5.82 -26.87 8.65
C GLU A 37 -4.29 -26.89 8.57
N GLY A 38 -3.64 -26.41 9.62
CA GLY A 38 -2.19 -26.29 9.71
C GLY A 38 -1.64 -24.93 9.29
N ASP A 39 -2.47 -23.99 8.83
CA ASP A 39 -2.03 -22.62 8.57
C ASP A 39 -1.48 -21.99 9.85
N TYR A 40 -0.34 -21.32 9.70
CA TYR A 40 0.33 -20.60 10.76
C TYR A 40 0.59 -19.18 10.29
N LEU A 41 -0.24 -18.27 10.79
CA LEU A 41 -0.25 -16.85 10.43
C LEU A 41 0.21 -16.02 11.62
N ILE A 42 0.86 -14.90 11.37
CA ILE A 42 1.27 -13.96 12.41
C ILE A 42 0.68 -12.61 12.06
N TRP A 43 -0.16 -12.08 12.95
CA TRP A 43 -0.46 -10.65 12.91
C TRP A 43 0.54 -9.91 13.79
N GLN A 44 0.94 -8.73 13.36
CA GLN A 44 1.84 -7.87 14.09
C GLN A 44 1.06 -6.67 14.60
N GLN A 45 1.35 -6.22 15.82
CA GLN A 45 0.71 -5.04 16.39
C GLN A 45 1.74 -3.99 16.80
N SER A 46 1.38 -2.72 16.58
CA SER A 46 2.13 -1.57 17.06
C SER A 46 1.23 -0.50 17.68
N MET A 47 1.86 0.44 18.38
CA MET A 47 1.21 1.55 19.05
C MET A 47 2.14 2.75 19.10
N ASP A 48 1.56 3.95 19.10
CA ASP A 48 2.29 5.20 19.32
C ASP A 48 1.95 5.83 20.70
N TYR A 49 2.94 5.88 21.59
CA TYR A 49 2.75 6.46 22.93
C TYR A 49 2.60 7.98 22.92
N ALA A 50 3.10 8.70 21.91
CA ALA A 50 2.90 10.15 21.83
C ALA A 50 1.42 10.47 21.58
N VAL A 51 0.73 9.63 20.81
CA VAL A 51 -0.71 9.74 20.56
C VAL A 51 -1.53 9.29 21.77
N ARG A 52 -1.05 8.26 22.50
CA ARG A 52 -1.65 7.80 23.76
C ARG A 52 -1.82 8.94 24.76
N ASP A 53 -0.78 9.75 24.99
CA ASP A 53 -0.84 10.79 26.02
C ASP A 53 -1.95 11.82 25.73
N VAL A 54 -2.24 12.09 24.45
CA VAL A 54 -3.37 12.94 24.03
C VAL A 54 -4.70 12.20 24.23
N TRP A 55 -4.78 10.92 23.88
CA TRP A 55 -5.94 10.07 24.08
C TRP A 55 -6.36 9.98 25.56
N GLU A 56 -5.38 9.80 26.46
CA GLU A 56 -5.58 9.74 27.91
C GLU A 56 -5.96 11.11 28.49
N ALA A 57 -5.37 12.21 27.99
CA ALA A 57 -5.72 13.56 28.42
C ALA A 57 -7.19 13.90 28.14
N ASP A 58 -7.74 13.38 27.05
CA ASP A 58 -9.15 13.52 26.69
C ASP A 58 -10.06 12.49 27.39
N ASN A 59 -9.49 11.62 28.24
CA ASN A 59 -10.20 10.58 28.97
C ASN A 59 -10.99 9.64 28.03
N MET A 60 -10.46 9.35 26.85
CA MET A 60 -11.20 8.66 25.80
C MET A 60 -11.44 7.17 26.10
N THR A 61 -10.55 6.50 26.83
CA THR A 61 -10.80 5.13 27.27
C THR A 61 -12.10 5.04 28.07
N ALA A 62 -12.32 5.93 29.04
CA ALA A 62 -13.51 5.89 29.87
C ALA A 62 -14.81 6.10 29.06
N HIS A 63 -14.77 6.91 28.00
CA HIS A 63 -15.92 7.10 27.09
C HIS A 63 -16.20 5.85 26.26
N PHE A 64 -15.16 5.14 25.82
CA PHE A 64 -15.31 3.85 25.13
C PHE A 64 -15.80 2.76 26.09
N ASP A 65 -15.31 2.74 27.33
CA ASP A 65 -15.80 1.87 28.41
C ASP A 65 -17.30 2.07 28.66
N GLU A 66 -17.73 3.33 28.74
CA GLU A 66 -19.13 3.68 29.01
C GLU A 66 -20.06 3.24 27.87
N VAL A 67 -19.64 3.46 26.62
CA VAL A 67 -20.46 3.21 25.43
C VAL A 67 -20.47 1.74 25.02
N TYR A 68 -19.31 1.09 25.00
CA TYR A 68 -19.12 -0.24 24.42
C TYR A 68 -18.78 -1.31 25.47
N ASN A 69 -18.80 -0.95 26.75
CA ASN A 69 -18.49 -1.85 27.86
C ASN A 69 -17.10 -2.50 27.73
N HIS A 70 -16.09 -1.69 27.47
CA HIS A 70 -14.68 -2.11 27.41
C HIS A 70 -14.07 -2.49 28.79
N THR A 71 -14.90 -2.63 29.82
CA THR A 71 -14.50 -2.96 31.21
C THR A 71 -14.08 -4.42 31.45
N GLY A 72 -13.99 -5.24 30.40
CA GLY A 72 -13.69 -6.68 30.49
C GLY A 72 -12.23 -7.03 30.19
N ASP A 73 -11.80 -8.23 30.63
CA ASP A 73 -10.49 -8.78 30.32
C ASP A 73 -10.32 -8.91 28.79
N GLY A 74 -9.57 -8.00 28.18
CA GLY A 74 -9.30 -8.01 26.74
C GLY A 74 -10.15 -7.07 25.89
N SER A 75 -10.87 -6.10 26.46
CA SER A 75 -11.54 -5.03 25.69
C SER A 75 -10.99 -3.64 25.95
N ASP A 76 -10.32 -3.44 27.08
CA ASP A 76 -9.76 -2.15 27.49
C ASP A 76 -8.48 -1.78 26.71
N ILE A 77 -8.50 -0.63 26.02
CA ILE A 77 -7.31 -0.07 25.34
C ILE A 77 -6.22 0.35 26.36
N THR A 78 -6.59 0.63 27.60
CA THR A 78 -5.66 0.88 28.71
C THR A 78 -4.83 -0.36 29.03
N LEU A 79 -5.37 -1.57 28.89
CA LEU A 79 -4.57 -2.78 29.04
C LEU A 79 -3.47 -2.86 27.99
N LEU A 80 -3.72 -2.37 26.77
CA LEU A 80 -2.67 -2.23 25.77
C LEU A 80 -1.64 -1.15 26.19
N PHE A 81 -2.07 -0.03 26.75
CA PHE A 81 -1.12 1.01 27.19
C PHE A 81 -0.25 0.58 28.38
N ILE A 82 -0.82 -0.13 29.35
CA ILE A 82 -0.15 -0.51 30.61
C ILE A 82 0.77 -1.69 30.39
N SER A 83 0.27 -2.76 29.76
CA SER A 83 0.95 -4.05 29.72
C SER A 83 2.29 -3.99 28.97
N TRP A 84 2.50 -2.97 28.15
CA TRP A 84 3.58 -2.94 27.14
C TRP A 84 4.51 -1.72 27.25
N SER A 85 4.35 -0.87 28.29
CA SER A 85 5.06 0.41 28.49
C SER A 85 6.58 0.35 28.71
N THR A 86 7.17 -0.86 28.78
CA THR A 86 8.59 -1.07 29.15
C THR A 86 9.47 -1.52 27.99
N LEU A 87 8.93 -1.56 26.78
CA LEU A 87 9.57 -2.20 25.62
C LEU A 87 10.29 -1.19 24.71
N PRO A 88 11.36 -1.62 24.02
CA PRO A 88 12.05 -0.77 23.05
C PRO A 88 11.11 -0.34 21.92
N TRP A 89 11.34 0.89 21.43
CA TRP A 89 10.56 1.57 20.40
C TRP A 89 10.88 1.06 18.99
N THR A 90 10.56 -0.19 18.73
CA THR A 90 10.73 -0.81 17.43
C THR A 90 9.38 -1.39 17.01
N ARG A 91 8.95 -1.10 15.78
CA ARG A 91 7.75 -1.67 15.19
C ARG A 91 8.15 -2.98 14.49
N PRO A 92 7.40 -4.08 14.66
CA PRO A 92 6.23 -4.23 15.54
C PRO A 92 6.60 -4.32 17.02
N LEU A 93 5.63 -4.07 17.91
CA LEU A 93 5.82 -4.27 19.34
C LEU A 93 5.64 -5.75 19.73
N PHE A 94 4.75 -6.47 19.06
CA PHE A 94 4.48 -7.87 19.33
C PHE A 94 3.85 -8.60 18.14
N ASP A 95 3.92 -9.92 18.24
CA ASP A 95 3.31 -10.86 17.31
C ASP A 95 2.07 -11.47 17.95
N LEU A 96 1.08 -11.74 17.12
CA LEU A 96 -0.18 -12.38 17.40
C LEU A 96 -0.24 -13.66 16.55
N PRO A 97 0.47 -14.73 16.96
CA PRO A 97 0.48 -15.97 16.21
C PRO A 97 -0.90 -16.63 16.28
N VAL A 98 -1.36 -17.13 15.14
CA VAL A 98 -2.61 -17.87 14.96
C VAL A 98 -2.30 -19.15 14.21
N ASN A 99 -2.57 -20.29 14.84
CA ASN A 99 -2.44 -21.61 14.25
C ASN A 99 -3.82 -22.23 14.08
N VAL A 100 -4.18 -22.61 12.86
CA VAL A 100 -5.45 -23.28 12.54
C VAL A 100 -5.31 -24.77 12.86
N THR A 101 -5.91 -25.21 13.95
CA THR A 101 -5.73 -26.58 14.46
C THR A 101 -6.69 -27.59 13.84
N SER A 102 -7.92 -27.18 13.51
CA SER A 102 -8.89 -28.01 12.80
C SER A 102 -10.04 -27.16 12.26
N ILE A 103 -10.64 -27.60 11.17
CA ILE A 103 -11.77 -26.95 10.52
C ILE A 103 -12.99 -27.89 10.59
N GLY A 104 -14.06 -27.41 11.20
CA GLY A 104 -15.33 -28.12 11.33
C GLY A 104 -16.09 -28.23 10.01
N PRO A 105 -17.13 -29.08 9.94
CA PRO A 105 -18.00 -29.14 8.77
C PRO A 105 -18.80 -27.85 8.62
N VAL A 106 -19.02 -27.41 7.37
CA VAL A 106 -19.96 -26.32 7.07
C VAL A 106 -21.39 -26.77 7.41
N ASN A 107 -22.11 -25.96 8.17
CA ASN A 107 -23.51 -26.20 8.47
C ASN A 107 -24.36 -26.03 7.21
N ALA A 108 -25.04 -27.09 6.79
CA ALA A 108 -25.84 -27.07 5.57
C ALA A 108 -27.08 -26.15 5.62
N THR A 109 -27.51 -25.70 6.81
CA THR A 109 -28.70 -24.85 6.98
C THR A 109 -28.35 -23.37 7.03
N THR A 110 -27.32 -23.02 7.80
CA THR A 110 -26.90 -21.64 8.09
C THR A 110 -25.67 -21.23 7.29
N GLY A 111 -24.91 -22.18 6.76
CA GLY A 111 -23.66 -21.91 6.05
C GLY A 111 -22.47 -21.58 6.96
N ASP A 112 -22.67 -21.52 8.28
CA ASP A 112 -21.63 -21.24 9.26
C ASP A 112 -20.67 -22.43 9.46
N GLN A 113 -19.46 -22.12 9.91
CA GLN A 113 -18.40 -23.11 10.10
C GLN A 113 -17.58 -22.79 11.35
N ASP A 114 -17.45 -23.77 12.23
CA ASP A 114 -16.57 -23.64 13.39
C ASP A 114 -15.12 -23.96 13.01
N ILE A 115 -14.19 -23.09 13.38
CA ILE A 115 -12.76 -23.30 13.21
C ILE A 115 -12.09 -23.23 14.59
N ASN A 116 -11.21 -24.19 14.86
CA ASN A 116 -10.44 -24.25 16.10
C ASN A 116 -9.03 -23.73 15.88
N PHE A 117 -8.56 -22.90 16.81
CA PHE A 117 -7.27 -22.25 16.75
C PHE A 117 -6.47 -22.52 18.02
N THR A 118 -5.15 -22.49 17.89
CA THR A 118 -4.26 -22.11 18.97
C THR A 118 -3.70 -20.74 18.62
N LEU A 119 -3.99 -19.73 19.42
CA LEU A 119 -3.53 -18.36 19.17
C LEU A 119 -3.01 -17.70 20.46
N GLY A 120 -2.34 -16.57 20.30
CA GLY A 120 -2.16 -15.67 21.42
C GLY A 120 -1.24 -14.51 21.12
N TYR A 121 -0.37 -14.15 22.06
CA TYR A 121 0.63 -13.12 21.85
C TYR A 121 2.03 -13.65 22.13
N ARG A 122 2.99 -13.22 21.31
CA ARG A 122 4.42 -13.43 21.50
C ARG A 122 5.12 -12.09 21.53
N HIS A 123 5.99 -11.95 22.51
CA HIS A 123 6.80 -10.78 22.67
C HIS A 123 8.10 -10.92 21.88
N LEU A 124 8.41 -9.98 20.99
CA LEU A 124 9.62 -10.05 20.15
C LEU A 124 10.93 -10.07 20.97
N TYR A 125 10.93 -9.44 22.14
CA TYR A 125 12.11 -9.36 23.04
C TYR A 125 12.04 -10.19 24.31
N LEU A 126 11.02 -11.05 24.51
CA LEU A 126 10.90 -11.88 25.70
C LEU A 126 10.71 -13.36 25.31
N PRO A 127 11.29 -14.29 26.08
CA PRO A 127 11.33 -15.70 25.69
C PRO A 127 9.99 -16.45 25.79
N ALA A 128 8.91 -15.83 26.30
CA ALA A 128 7.62 -16.49 26.46
C ALA A 128 6.48 -15.63 25.89
N GLY A 129 5.77 -16.19 24.92
CA GLY A 129 4.41 -15.77 24.58
C GLY A 129 3.37 -16.59 25.37
N TYR A 130 2.14 -16.11 25.43
CA TYR A 130 1.02 -16.87 25.98
C TYR A 130 0.14 -17.33 24.82
N LEU A 131 -0.11 -18.64 24.73
CA LEU A 131 -0.99 -19.25 23.75
C LEU A 131 -2.16 -19.93 24.46
N TRP A 132 -3.33 -19.89 23.83
CA TRP A 132 -4.54 -20.58 24.27
C TRP A 132 -5.30 -21.14 23.08
N ASN A 133 -6.25 -22.02 23.37
CA ASN A 133 -7.15 -22.55 22.36
C ASN A 133 -8.42 -21.71 22.29
N ALA A 134 -8.90 -21.47 21.08
CA ALA A 134 -10.19 -20.84 20.84
C ALA A 134 -10.94 -21.58 19.73
N THR A 135 -12.26 -21.45 19.77
CA THR A 135 -13.15 -21.88 18.69
C THR A 135 -13.93 -20.66 18.26
N THR A 136 -13.97 -20.39 16.96
CA THR A 136 -14.75 -19.28 16.40
C THR A 136 -15.60 -19.79 15.25
N THR A 137 -16.87 -19.40 15.27
CA THR A 137 -17.81 -19.64 14.18
C THR A 137 -17.63 -18.54 13.13
N PHE A 138 -17.38 -18.95 11.89
CA PHE A 138 -17.29 -18.05 10.74
C PHE A 138 -18.57 -18.10 9.93
N PHE A 139 -18.93 -16.94 9.40
CA PHE A 139 -20.16 -16.72 8.66
C PHE A 139 -19.85 -16.33 7.21
N ASN A 140 -20.63 -16.85 6.28
CA ASN A 140 -20.52 -16.59 4.84
C ASN A 140 -21.56 -15.64 4.30
N ASN A 141 -22.29 -14.97 5.19
CA ASN A 141 -23.26 -13.98 4.81
C ASN A 141 -23.07 -12.74 5.67
N THR A 142 -23.14 -11.58 5.01
CA THR A 142 -22.81 -10.29 5.61
C THR A 142 -23.55 -10.01 6.92
N PRO A 143 -24.87 -10.26 7.05
CA PRO A 143 -25.54 -9.84 8.26
C PRO A 143 -25.25 -10.73 9.47
N ASP A 144 -24.88 -12.01 9.30
CA ASP A 144 -24.48 -12.88 10.42
C ASP A 144 -23.06 -12.54 10.84
N LEU A 145 -22.19 -12.22 9.87
CA LEU A 145 -20.87 -11.68 10.16
C LEU A 145 -20.98 -10.37 10.95
N ALA A 146 -21.84 -9.43 10.52
CA ALA A 146 -22.08 -8.17 11.23
C ALA A 146 -22.55 -8.40 12.67
N GLU A 147 -23.47 -9.33 12.89
CA GLU A 147 -23.92 -9.70 14.24
C GLU A 147 -22.80 -10.30 15.09
N SER A 148 -21.96 -11.17 14.49
CA SER A 148 -20.79 -11.74 15.15
C SER A 148 -19.76 -10.69 15.58
N TRP A 149 -19.73 -9.55 14.87
CA TRP A 149 -18.92 -8.37 15.20
C TRP A 149 -19.58 -7.43 16.20
N SER A 150 -20.67 -7.87 16.83
CA SER A 150 -21.52 -7.03 17.69
C SER A 150 -21.94 -5.73 16.97
N ASN A 151 -22.33 -5.87 15.70
CA ASN A 151 -22.64 -4.78 14.77
C ASN A 151 -21.55 -3.71 14.70
N GLY A 152 -20.29 -4.12 14.62
CA GLY A 152 -19.13 -3.24 14.45
C GLY A 152 -18.52 -2.71 15.76
N SER A 153 -19.19 -2.87 16.90
CA SER A 153 -18.66 -2.42 18.19
C SER A 153 -17.37 -3.15 18.59
N GLN A 154 -17.14 -4.38 18.11
CA GLN A 154 -15.87 -5.09 18.36
C GLN A 154 -14.65 -4.36 17.80
N LEU A 155 -14.80 -3.61 16.70
CA LEU A 155 -13.69 -2.88 16.06
C LEU A 155 -13.21 -1.68 16.89
N THR A 156 -13.98 -1.28 17.91
CA THR A 156 -13.61 -0.19 18.81
C THR A 156 -12.55 -0.60 19.83
N SER A 157 -12.32 -1.91 20.00
CA SER A 157 -11.25 -2.44 20.86
C SER A 157 -10.17 -3.13 20.03
N PRO A 158 -8.94 -2.59 19.98
CA PRO A 158 -7.84 -3.26 19.29
C PRO A 158 -7.51 -4.63 19.88
N ASN A 159 -7.76 -4.85 21.18
CA ASN A 159 -7.58 -6.17 21.79
C ASN A 159 -8.56 -7.18 21.19
N TRP A 160 -9.84 -6.81 21.01
CA TRP A 160 -10.78 -7.71 20.34
C TRP A 160 -10.35 -7.99 18.91
N VAL A 161 -9.88 -6.98 18.17
CA VAL A 161 -9.37 -7.19 16.81
C VAL A 161 -8.17 -8.15 16.80
N GLY A 162 -7.21 -7.98 17.70
CA GLY A 162 -5.98 -8.80 17.75
C GLY A 162 -6.15 -10.19 18.36
N TYR A 163 -7.14 -10.40 19.22
CA TYR A 163 -7.33 -11.65 19.98
C TYR A 163 -8.58 -12.43 19.60
N TYR A 164 -9.45 -11.89 18.75
CA TYR A 164 -10.64 -12.58 18.26
C TYR A 164 -10.44 -13.01 16.80
N PRO A 165 -10.28 -14.33 16.53
CA PRO A 165 -10.05 -14.83 15.17
C PRO A 165 -11.12 -14.41 14.15
N GLY A 166 -12.35 -14.14 14.59
CA GLY A 166 -13.46 -13.76 13.71
C GLY A 166 -13.37 -12.35 13.11
N VAL A 167 -12.41 -11.52 13.56
CA VAL A 167 -12.04 -10.27 12.90
C VAL A 167 -10.71 -10.40 12.14
N LEU A 168 -9.87 -11.37 12.48
CA LEU A 168 -8.62 -11.62 11.75
C LEU A 168 -8.84 -12.27 10.39
N ALA A 169 -9.94 -13.02 10.23
CA ALA A 169 -10.34 -13.60 8.96
C ALA A 169 -11.85 -13.47 8.75
N VAL A 170 -12.26 -13.39 7.49
CA VAL A 170 -13.65 -13.35 7.05
C VAL A 170 -13.82 -14.16 5.76
N SER A 171 -15.08 -14.37 5.35
CA SER A 171 -15.37 -14.86 4.01
C SER A 171 -14.89 -13.84 2.96
N PRO A 172 -14.20 -14.23 1.86
CA PRO A 172 -13.80 -13.30 0.80
C PRO A 172 -14.97 -12.56 0.14
N ASP A 173 -16.14 -13.19 0.12
CA ASP A 173 -17.35 -12.67 -0.55
C ASP A 173 -18.18 -11.68 0.29
N VAL A 174 -17.61 -11.05 1.32
CA VAL A 174 -18.33 -10.08 2.16
C VAL A 174 -18.80 -8.88 1.34
N ASN A 175 -20.09 -8.55 1.45
CA ASN A 175 -20.62 -7.31 0.88
C ASN A 175 -20.34 -6.14 1.84
N TRP A 176 -19.23 -5.44 1.63
CA TRP A 176 -18.81 -4.33 2.50
C TRP A 176 -19.78 -3.15 2.55
N THR A 177 -20.60 -2.93 1.52
CA THR A 177 -21.65 -1.90 1.54
C THR A 177 -22.74 -2.27 2.55
N GLU A 178 -23.26 -3.49 2.46
CA GLU A 178 -24.25 -4.02 3.41
C GLU A 178 -23.66 -4.12 4.84
N MET A 179 -22.40 -4.53 4.97
CA MET A 179 -21.70 -4.61 6.26
C MET A 179 -21.66 -3.25 6.96
N ALA A 180 -21.27 -2.20 6.21
CA ALA A 180 -21.19 -0.84 6.74
C ALA A 180 -22.57 -0.30 7.14
N GLU A 181 -23.63 -0.57 6.36
CA GLU A 181 -25.00 -0.16 6.67
C GLU A 181 -25.51 -0.80 7.98
N ILE A 182 -25.29 -2.10 8.16
CA ILE A 182 -25.71 -2.81 9.38
C ILE A 182 -24.93 -2.31 10.59
N CYS A 183 -23.61 -2.15 10.46
CA CYS A 183 -22.77 -1.65 11.55
C CYS A 183 -23.12 -0.19 11.91
N ASP A 184 -23.34 0.69 10.93
CA ASP A 184 -23.77 2.08 11.18
C ASP A 184 -25.05 2.14 12.01
N ALA A 185 -26.06 1.34 11.63
CA ALA A 185 -27.32 1.26 12.34
C ALA A 185 -27.16 0.65 13.75
N GLY A 186 -26.40 -0.43 13.88
CA GLY A 186 -26.19 -1.12 15.14
C GLY A 186 -25.41 -0.30 16.16
N MET A 187 -24.35 0.37 15.74
CA MET A 187 -23.56 1.26 16.62
C MET A 187 -24.39 2.46 17.07
N LYS A 188 -25.13 3.12 16.17
CA LYS A 188 -26.02 4.23 16.52
C LYS A 188 -27.14 3.80 17.46
N TRP A 189 -27.70 2.61 17.26
CA TRP A 189 -28.70 2.05 18.17
C TRP A 189 -28.12 1.80 19.56
N GLY A 190 -26.90 1.28 19.66
CA GLY A 190 -26.16 1.11 20.92
C GLY A 190 -26.02 2.44 21.67
N LEU A 191 -25.60 3.50 20.97
CA LEU A 191 -25.50 4.85 21.52
C LEU A 191 -26.84 5.36 22.05
N LEU A 192 -27.90 5.27 21.24
CA LEU A 192 -29.23 5.76 21.61
C LEU A 192 -29.82 5.03 22.83
N ASN A 193 -29.63 3.71 22.93
CA ASN A 193 -30.09 2.93 24.09
C ASN A 193 -29.24 3.15 25.34
N GLY A 194 -27.95 3.46 25.16
CA GLY A 194 -27.09 3.92 26.26
C GLY A 194 -27.44 5.34 26.73
N GLY A 195 -28.30 6.06 26.00
CA GLY A 195 -28.62 7.47 26.29
C GLY A 195 -27.54 8.45 25.84
N PHE A 196 -26.61 8.00 24.98
CA PHE A 196 -25.55 8.81 24.39
C PHE A 196 -26.03 9.47 23.11
N ASN A 197 -25.63 10.72 22.91
CA ASN A 197 -25.90 11.48 21.69
C ASN A 197 -24.60 11.80 20.95
N TYR A 198 -23.76 10.78 20.77
CA TYR A 198 -22.53 10.90 20.01
C TYR A 198 -22.78 10.70 18.52
N ASN A 199 -21.94 11.36 17.71
CA ASN A 199 -21.96 11.19 16.27
C ASN A 199 -20.88 10.19 15.85
N LEU A 200 -21.26 9.29 14.96
CA LEU A 200 -20.35 8.43 14.23
C LEU A 200 -20.92 8.11 12.86
N THR A 201 -20.05 7.72 11.94
CA THR A 201 -20.45 7.22 10.63
C THR A 201 -19.61 6.01 10.28
N VAL A 202 -20.26 4.94 9.82
CA VAL A 202 -19.60 3.78 9.23
C VAL A 202 -19.67 3.88 7.71
N THR A 203 -18.56 3.66 7.02
CA THR A 203 -18.43 3.76 5.57
C THR A 203 -17.76 2.51 5.02
N ALA A 204 -18.28 1.98 3.91
CA ALA A 204 -17.67 0.88 3.20
C ALA A 204 -16.38 1.31 2.51
N LEU A 205 -15.37 0.44 2.55
CA LEU A 205 -14.17 0.50 1.72
C LEU A 205 -14.27 -0.58 0.63
N ALA A 206 -13.28 -0.65 -0.27
CA ALA A 206 -13.27 -1.67 -1.33
C ALA A 206 -13.28 -3.09 -0.75
N ASN A 207 -12.39 -3.36 0.22
CA ASN A 207 -12.23 -4.66 0.88
C ASN A 207 -12.30 -4.50 2.41
N GLY A 208 -13.23 -3.69 2.91
CA GLY A 208 -13.29 -3.39 4.34
C GLY A 208 -14.30 -2.33 4.71
N MET A 209 -14.12 -1.73 5.88
CA MET A 209 -14.96 -0.64 6.36
C MET A 209 -14.18 0.29 7.27
N SER A 210 -14.68 1.52 7.39
CA SER A 210 -14.14 2.54 8.28
C SER A 210 -15.23 3.12 9.18
N ILE A 211 -14.89 3.41 10.42
CA ILE A 211 -15.71 4.12 11.39
C ILE A 211 -15.05 5.46 11.65
N LEU A 212 -15.81 6.55 11.50
CA LEU A 212 -15.37 7.91 11.80
C LEU A 212 -16.20 8.48 12.95
N MET A 213 -15.50 8.97 13.97
CA MET A 213 -16.09 9.79 15.04
C MET A 213 -15.44 11.17 14.98
N PRO A 214 -16.16 12.22 14.53
CA PRO A 214 -15.57 13.56 14.39
C PRO A 214 -15.12 14.14 15.73
N ALA A 215 -14.11 15.01 15.69
CA ALA A 215 -13.60 15.75 16.84
C ALA A 215 -14.73 16.50 17.56
N ASN A 216 -14.78 16.37 18.87
CA ASN A 216 -15.77 16.95 19.78
C ASN A 216 -17.21 16.42 19.60
N GLU A 217 -17.38 15.29 18.92
CA GLU A 217 -18.69 14.67 18.70
C GLU A 217 -18.82 13.27 19.29
N PHE A 218 -17.77 12.72 19.92
CA PHE A 218 -17.79 11.44 20.62
C PHE A 218 -17.03 11.52 21.95
N GLY A 219 -17.74 11.50 23.07
CA GLY A 219 -17.15 11.73 24.39
C GLY A 219 -16.51 13.13 24.47
N ASN A 220 -15.24 13.17 24.85
CA ASN A 220 -14.43 14.40 24.94
C ASN A 220 -13.31 14.46 23.89
N ASN A 221 -13.46 13.76 22.77
CA ASN A 221 -12.38 13.61 21.80
C ASN A 221 -11.95 14.97 21.21
N SER A 222 -10.71 15.42 21.44
CA SER A 222 -10.16 16.63 20.82
C SER A 222 -9.81 16.46 19.34
N ARG A 223 -9.73 15.21 18.85
CA ARG A 223 -9.39 14.87 17.46
C ARG A 223 -10.37 13.85 16.89
N ASP A 224 -10.42 13.76 15.57
CA ASP A 224 -11.19 12.71 14.89
C ASP A 224 -10.67 11.32 15.32
N ILE A 225 -11.56 10.37 15.54
CA ILE A 225 -11.20 8.97 15.72
C ILE A 225 -11.55 8.24 14.44
N THR A 226 -10.56 7.60 13.83
CA THR A 226 -10.77 6.78 12.63
C THR A 226 -10.34 5.36 12.92
N LEU A 227 -11.28 4.43 12.79
CA LEU A 227 -11.04 3.00 12.87
C LEU A 227 -11.24 2.42 11.47
N SER A 228 -10.35 1.58 10.97
CA SER A 228 -10.54 0.94 9.67
C SER A 228 -10.06 -0.50 9.73
N VAL A 229 -10.79 -1.40 9.11
CA VAL A 229 -10.35 -2.77 8.80
C VAL A 229 -10.29 -2.93 7.28
N ILE A 230 -9.22 -3.52 6.78
CA ILE A 230 -8.99 -3.82 5.37
C ILE A 230 -8.51 -5.26 5.28
N TYR A 231 -9.12 -6.02 4.38
CA TYR A 231 -8.82 -7.42 4.14
C TYR A 231 -8.17 -7.60 2.77
N ASP A 232 -7.35 -8.64 2.66
CA ASP A 232 -6.79 -9.09 1.39
C ASP A 232 -7.85 -9.85 0.55
N SER A 233 -7.44 -10.34 -0.61
CA SER A 233 -8.30 -11.13 -1.50
C SER A 233 -8.71 -12.49 -0.93
N GLU A 234 -8.01 -12.99 0.08
CA GLU A 234 -8.29 -14.25 0.77
C GLU A 234 -9.17 -14.03 2.00
N GLY A 235 -9.52 -12.78 2.31
CA GLY A 235 -10.33 -12.45 3.48
C GLY A 235 -9.54 -12.49 4.78
N LEU A 236 -8.21 -12.41 4.75
CA LEU A 236 -7.37 -12.20 5.93
C LEU A 236 -7.24 -10.70 6.21
N LEU A 237 -7.24 -10.31 7.47
CA LEU A 237 -7.09 -8.92 7.89
C LEU A 237 -5.69 -8.43 7.48
N ALA A 238 -5.62 -7.64 6.41
CA ALA A 238 -4.38 -7.03 5.96
C ALA A 238 -3.97 -5.90 6.91
N HIS A 239 -4.91 -5.00 7.24
CA HIS A 239 -4.68 -3.90 8.17
C HIS A 239 -5.90 -3.59 9.03
N TYR A 240 -5.65 -3.33 10.31
CA TYR A 240 -6.50 -2.56 11.19
C TYR A 240 -5.78 -1.27 11.60
N PHE A 241 -6.44 -0.15 11.38
CA PHE A 241 -5.96 1.17 11.78
C PHE A 241 -6.84 1.73 12.88
N PHE A 242 -6.23 2.18 13.97
CA PHE A 242 -6.87 3.05 14.96
C PHE A 242 -6.08 4.36 14.99
N LYS A 243 -6.67 5.43 14.46
CA LYS A 243 -6.06 6.76 14.40
C LYS A 243 -6.76 7.75 15.33
N TYR A 244 -5.97 8.68 15.86
CA TYR A 244 -6.46 9.82 16.63
C TYR A 244 -5.96 11.14 16.03
N GLY A 245 -6.81 11.75 15.19
CA GLY A 245 -6.43 12.73 14.20
C GLY A 245 -5.77 12.05 12.99
N SER A 246 -4.66 12.61 12.52
CA SER A 246 -3.83 12.00 11.48
C SER A 246 -2.92 10.88 11.98
N ASP A 247 -2.73 10.80 13.30
CA ASP A 247 -1.66 10.01 13.90
C ASP A 247 -2.17 8.60 14.25
N MET A 248 -1.32 7.59 14.04
CA MET A 248 -1.65 6.20 14.33
C MET A 248 -1.57 5.96 15.84
N LEU A 249 -2.67 5.58 16.48
CA LEU A 249 -2.68 5.18 17.88
C LEU A 249 -2.35 3.69 18.02
N VAL A 250 -3.04 2.83 17.28
CA VAL A 250 -2.79 1.38 17.21
C VAL A 250 -2.88 0.92 15.76
N GLU A 251 -2.02 -0.01 15.39
CA GLU A 251 -2.10 -0.72 14.11
C GLU A 251 -1.92 -2.20 14.32
N ILE A 252 -2.71 -3.02 13.62
CA ILE A 252 -2.52 -4.46 13.51
C ILE A 252 -2.45 -4.80 12.02
N TRP A 253 -1.47 -5.60 11.59
CA TRP A 253 -1.32 -6.00 10.19
C TRP A 253 -0.85 -7.44 10.07
N LEU A 254 -1.13 -8.09 8.94
CA LEU A 254 -0.63 -9.45 8.67
C LEU A 254 0.87 -9.39 8.35
N GLU A 255 1.68 -10.24 8.99
CA GLU A 255 3.11 -10.36 8.69
C GLU A 255 3.30 -10.82 7.25
N ASP A 256 4.17 -10.10 6.53
CA ASP A 256 4.64 -10.44 5.19
C ASP A 256 6.14 -10.70 5.28
N PRO A 257 6.57 -11.96 5.16
CA PRO A 257 8.00 -12.31 5.17
C PRO A 257 8.62 -12.26 3.76
N ASP A 258 7.85 -12.05 2.71
CA ASP A 258 8.32 -12.16 1.34
C ASP A 258 8.95 -10.85 0.86
N ASP A 259 10.12 -10.95 0.22
CA ASP A 259 10.75 -9.80 -0.44
C ASP A 259 9.98 -9.44 -1.74
N PRO A 260 9.93 -8.14 -2.12
CA PRO A 260 9.44 -7.75 -3.43
C PRO A 260 10.12 -8.52 -4.56
N ALA A 261 9.33 -9.09 -5.48
CA ALA A 261 9.87 -9.83 -6.61
C ALA A 261 10.01 -8.94 -7.85
N ILE A 262 11.24 -8.65 -8.27
CA ILE A 262 11.50 -7.95 -9.55
C ILE A 262 11.24 -8.93 -10.70
N THR A 263 10.15 -8.70 -11.44
CA THR A 263 9.69 -9.56 -12.54
C THR A 263 10.16 -9.10 -13.91
N VAL A 264 10.46 -7.79 -14.04
CA VAL A 264 11.06 -7.20 -15.24
C VAL A 264 12.17 -6.25 -14.79
N ALA A 265 13.38 -6.46 -15.33
CA ALA A 265 14.51 -5.58 -15.15
C ALA A 265 15.09 -5.20 -16.53
N PRO A 266 15.57 -3.95 -16.72
CA PRO A 266 16.34 -3.58 -17.90
C PRO A 266 17.66 -4.36 -17.93
N ILE A 267 18.24 -4.44 -19.13
CA ILE A 267 19.59 -4.98 -19.30
C ILE A 267 20.60 -3.85 -19.40
N ASP A 268 21.87 -4.14 -19.09
CA ASP A 268 22.98 -3.23 -19.37
C ASP A 268 23.01 -2.83 -20.85
N ALA A 269 23.29 -1.56 -21.12
CA ALA A 269 23.25 -1.00 -22.46
C ALA A 269 24.46 -0.10 -22.72
N ALA A 270 24.88 -0.03 -23.98
CA ALA A 270 25.88 0.90 -24.48
C ALA A 270 25.31 1.69 -25.67
N VAL A 271 25.47 3.00 -25.65
CA VAL A 271 24.94 3.91 -26.67
C VAL A 271 26.00 4.95 -27.05
N ALA A 272 25.92 5.47 -28.28
CA ALA A 272 26.74 6.61 -28.68
C ALA A 272 26.31 7.88 -27.93
N ASN A 273 27.24 8.81 -27.69
CA ASN A 273 27.01 10.08 -26.96
C ASN A 273 25.93 11.03 -27.55
N ASN A 274 25.37 10.72 -28.72
CA ASN A 274 24.30 11.45 -29.38
C ASN A 274 22.93 10.74 -29.27
N TYR A 275 22.78 9.77 -28.36
CA TYR A 275 21.51 9.12 -28.08
C TYR A 275 20.42 10.12 -27.68
N THR A 276 19.16 9.77 -27.95
CA THR A 276 18.01 10.57 -27.53
C THR A 276 16.86 9.68 -27.10
N GLY A 277 16.19 10.01 -25.99
CA GLY A 277 14.94 9.36 -25.60
C GLY A 277 15.09 7.93 -25.07
N GLU A 278 16.25 7.61 -24.50
CA GLU A 278 16.48 6.33 -23.82
C GLU A 278 15.75 6.28 -22.47
N SER A 279 15.33 5.09 -22.06
CA SER A 279 14.63 4.90 -20.79
C SER A 279 14.89 3.51 -20.20
N LEU A 280 14.70 3.40 -18.89
CA LEU A 280 14.75 2.16 -18.13
C LEU A 280 13.36 1.87 -17.59
N SER A 281 12.96 0.59 -17.61
CA SER A 281 11.66 0.14 -17.10
C SER A 281 11.86 -1.07 -16.20
N TRP A 282 11.47 -0.95 -14.94
CA TRP A 282 11.42 -2.04 -13.97
C TRP A 282 9.97 -2.37 -13.62
N THR A 283 9.70 -3.64 -13.37
CA THR A 283 8.41 -4.08 -12.81
C THR A 283 8.70 -5.02 -11.65
N ALA A 284 8.08 -4.75 -10.51
CA ALA A 284 8.10 -5.61 -9.34
C ALA A 284 6.68 -6.00 -8.92
N THR A 285 6.55 -7.09 -8.19
CA THR A 285 5.30 -7.57 -7.58
C THR A 285 5.52 -7.88 -6.12
N ASP A 286 4.56 -7.50 -5.30
CA ASP A 286 4.50 -7.77 -3.86
C ASP A 286 3.05 -7.65 -3.39
N ALA A 287 2.69 -8.27 -2.27
CA ALA A 287 1.34 -8.20 -1.71
C ALA A 287 1.10 -6.88 -0.96
N ASN A 288 2.14 -6.31 -0.37
CA ASN A 288 2.11 -5.12 0.47
C ASN A 288 3.13 -4.06 -0.02
N PRO A 289 3.02 -3.58 -1.28
CA PRO A 289 3.97 -2.61 -1.83
C PRO A 289 3.94 -1.28 -1.05
N ASP A 290 5.13 -0.68 -0.86
CA ASP A 290 5.27 0.63 -0.23
C ASP A 290 6.03 1.59 -1.15
N LEU A 291 7.36 1.66 -1.03
CA LEU A 291 8.18 2.70 -1.65
C LEU A 291 9.27 2.12 -2.55
N TYR A 292 9.64 2.86 -3.59
CA TYR A 292 10.86 2.64 -4.34
C TYR A 292 11.74 3.89 -4.36
N THR A 293 13.04 3.65 -4.52
CA THR A 293 14.05 4.69 -4.64
C THR A 293 14.97 4.38 -5.83
N ILE A 294 15.29 5.38 -6.64
CA ILE A 294 16.22 5.27 -7.78
C ILE A 294 17.43 6.16 -7.52
N TRP A 295 18.62 5.60 -7.74
CA TRP A 295 19.90 6.30 -7.75
C TRP A 295 20.54 6.27 -9.13
N VAL A 296 21.17 7.39 -9.48
CA VAL A 296 22.14 7.47 -10.58
C VAL A 296 23.51 7.72 -9.97
N ASN A 297 24.40 6.74 -10.14
CA ASN A 297 25.66 6.62 -9.42
C ASN A 297 25.41 6.66 -7.91
N THR A 298 25.73 7.78 -7.24
CA THR A 298 25.51 7.96 -5.80
C THR A 298 24.36 8.92 -5.48
N THR A 299 23.72 9.50 -6.48
CA THR A 299 22.72 10.56 -6.31
C THR A 299 21.32 9.98 -6.46
N GLU A 300 20.46 10.25 -5.50
CA GLU A 300 19.05 9.87 -5.54
C GLU A 300 18.28 10.77 -6.51
N VAL A 301 17.58 10.17 -7.46
CA VAL A 301 16.81 10.86 -8.50
C VAL A 301 15.31 10.63 -8.39
N ALA A 302 14.90 9.58 -7.68
CA ALA A 302 13.54 9.36 -7.21
C ALA A 302 13.65 8.84 -5.78
N SER A 303 13.00 9.51 -4.83
CA SER A 303 13.15 9.25 -3.40
C SER A 303 11.81 8.87 -2.81
N ASP A 304 11.74 7.67 -2.20
CA ASP A 304 10.59 7.21 -1.44
C ASP A 304 9.27 7.45 -2.19
N VAL A 305 9.20 6.94 -3.43
CA VAL A 305 8.03 7.08 -4.29
C VAL A 305 7.17 5.82 -4.18
N ALA A 306 5.86 5.98 -4.00
CA ALA A 306 4.96 4.84 -3.93
C ALA A 306 4.95 4.02 -5.22
N TRP A 307 4.92 2.69 -5.12
CA TRP A 307 4.75 1.80 -6.26
C TRP A 307 3.50 0.95 -6.14
N THR A 308 3.01 0.49 -7.29
CA THR A 308 1.87 -0.43 -7.36
C THR A 308 2.36 -1.76 -7.92
N SER A 309 2.03 -2.84 -7.22
CA SER A 309 2.36 -4.21 -7.63
C SER A 309 1.99 -4.46 -9.09
N GLY A 310 2.95 -4.97 -9.87
CA GLY A 310 2.79 -5.28 -11.29
C GLY A 310 2.78 -4.07 -12.24
N THR A 311 2.88 -2.84 -11.73
CA THR A 311 2.92 -1.63 -12.57
C THR A 311 4.36 -1.22 -12.87
N PRO A 312 4.72 -0.95 -14.15
CA PRO A 312 6.08 -0.54 -14.50
C PRO A 312 6.48 0.81 -13.91
N VAL A 313 7.68 0.87 -13.33
CA VAL A 313 8.41 2.10 -12.98
C VAL A 313 9.33 2.46 -14.14
N VAL A 314 9.08 3.61 -14.76
CA VAL A 314 9.84 4.10 -15.92
C VAL A 314 10.69 5.30 -15.53
N TYR A 315 12.00 5.20 -15.76
CA TYR A 315 12.95 6.29 -15.62
C TYR A 315 13.48 6.71 -17.00
N ASN A 316 13.22 7.96 -17.39
CA ASN A 316 13.75 8.52 -18.64
C ASN A 316 15.19 8.98 -18.42
N ILE A 317 16.12 8.42 -19.20
CA ILE A 317 17.53 8.80 -19.14
C ILE A 317 17.67 10.18 -19.81
N PRO A 318 18.22 11.20 -19.12
CA PRO A 318 18.44 12.51 -19.73
C PRO A 318 19.37 12.42 -20.94
N ASP A 319 19.07 13.16 -22.00
CA ASP A 319 19.97 13.29 -23.14
C ASP A 319 21.25 14.04 -22.74
N GLY A 320 22.36 13.78 -23.45
CA GLY A 320 23.60 14.54 -23.29
C GLY A 320 24.42 14.20 -22.04
N LEU A 321 24.29 12.97 -21.50
CA LEU A 321 25.24 12.47 -20.51
C LEU A 321 26.64 12.39 -21.11
N GLY A 322 27.66 12.70 -20.29
CA GLY A 322 29.05 12.55 -20.70
C GLY A 322 29.45 11.09 -20.92
N THR A 323 30.46 10.86 -21.76
CA THR A 323 31.06 9.54 -21.99
C THR A 323 31.45 8.88 -20.67
N GLY A 324 31.13 7.58 -20.55
CA GLY A 324 31.45 6.78 -19.37
C GLY A 324 30.29 5.88 -18.94
N ILE A 325 30.49 5.20 -17.81
CA ILE A 325 29.49 4.32 -17.21
C ILE A 325 28.64 5.14 -16.23
N HIS A 326 27.34 5.10 -16.42
CA HIS A 326 26.33 5.61 -15.50
C HIS A 326 25.61 4.43 -14.87
N THR A 327 25.70 4.31 -13.54
CA THR A 327 25.10 3.18 -12.82
C THR A 327 23.72 3.58 -12.32
N TYR A 328 22.67 2.90 -12.77
CA TYR A 328 21.31 3.10 -12.30
C TYR A 328 20.96 1.99 -11.32
N ARG A 329 20.50 2.34 -10.12
CA ARG A 329 20.04 1.37 -9.14
C ARG A 329 18.62 1.71 -8.74
N ILE A 330 17.73 0.72 -8.73
CA ILE A 330 16.41 0.82 -8.10
C ILE A 330 16.37 -0.08 -6.87
N ASN A 331 15.68 0.35 -5.82
CA ASN A 331 15.37 -0.47 -4.66
C ASN A 331 13.88 -0.37 -4.38
N TYR A 332 13.17 -1.49 -4.49
CA TYR A 332 11.80 -1.64 -4.03
C TYR A 332 11.80 -2.03 -2.56
N LYS A 333 10.86 -1.47 -1.80
CA LYS A 333 10.53 -1.87 -0.43
C LYS A 333 9.03 -2.13 -0.33
N ASP A 334 8.68 -3.16 0.41
CA ASP A 334 7.31 -3.37 0.86
C ASP A 334 7.03 -2.53 2.13
N TYR A 335 5.81 -2.64 2.64
CA TYR A 335 5.34 -1.94 3.83
C TYR A 335 6.08 -2.34 5.12
N GLN A 336 6.62 -3.56 5.16
CA GLN A 336 7.24 -4.15 6.35
C GLN A 336 8.77 -4.02 6.34
N GLY A 337 9.33 -3.47 5.26
CA GLY A 337 10.74 -3.18 5.09
C GLY A 337 11.54 -4.26 4.36
N ASN A 338 10.89 -5.33 3.88
CA ASN A 338 11.50 -6.29 2.95
C ASN A 338 11.82 -5.58 1.64
N SER A 339 12.87 -6.02 0.95
CA SER A 339 13.40 -5.22 -0.16
C SER A 339 14.11 -6.03 -1.22
N ALA A 340 13.97 -5.56 -2.46
CA ALA A 340 14.73 -6.06 -3.59
C ALA A 340 15.28 -4.91 -4.43
N SER A 341 16.49 -5.09 -4.94
CA SER A 341 17.17 -4.08 -5.74
C SER A 341 17.69 -4.64 -7.05
N ASP A 342 17.69 -3.81 -8.08
CA ASP A 342 18.32 -4.08 -9.37
C ASP A 342 19.31 -2.97 -9.72
N THR A 343 20.35 -3.31 -10.47
CA THR A 343 21.38 -2.37 -10.93
C THR A 343 21.64 -2.57 -12.42
N VAL A 344 21.58 -1.46 -13.18
CA VAL A 344 21.81 -1.42 -14.62
C VAL A 344 22.98 -0.49 -14.94
N LEU A 345 23.88 -0.96 -15.79
CA LEU A 345 24.98 -0.17 -16.33
C LEU A 345 24.60 0.42 -17.68
N PHE A 346 24.57 1.75 -17.75
CA PHE A 346 24.37 2.48 -18.99
C PHE A 346 25.67 3.14 -19.42
N THR A 347 26.26 2.66 -20.50
CA THR A 347 27.55 3.14 -21.00
C THR A 347 27.33 4.10 -22.16
N VAL A 348 27.83 5.33 -22.02
CA VAL A 348 27.88 6.30 -23.10
C VAL A 348 29.26 6.25 -23.74
N GLU A 349 29.31 5.89 -25.02
CA GLU A 349 30.53 5.75 -25.80
C GLU A 349 30.80 7.01 -26.64
N GLU A 350 32.08 7.31 -26.86
CA GLU A 350 32.47 8.36 -27.81
C GLU A 350 32.10 7.97 -29.24
N GLU A 351 31.62 8.94 -30.01
CA GLU A 351 31.43 8.77 -31.44
C GLU A 351 32.79 8.51 -32.11
N VAL A 352 32.98 7.28 -32.61
CA VAL A 352 34.13 6.97 -33.46
C VAL A 352 33.86 7.58 -34.84
N GLU A 353 34.47 8.75 -35.08
CA GLU A 353 34.44 9.38 -36.40
C GLU A 353 35.01 8.38 -37.44
N PRO A 354 34.34 8.16 -38.59
CA PRO A 354 34.82 7.20 -39.58
C PRO A 354 36.23 7.60 -40.02
N THR A 355 37.17 6.67 -39.86
CA THR A 355 38.54 6.88 -40.33
C THR A 355 38.47 7.20 -41.83
N PRO A 356 39.05 8.32 -42.31
CA PRO A 356 38.96 8.66 -43.72
C PRO A 356 39.58 7.52 -44.53
N THR A 357 38.78 6.90 -45.40
CA THR A 357 39.27 5.96 -46.40
C THR A 357 40.43 6.64 -47.13
N PRO A 358 41.65 6.04 -47.17
CA PRO A 358 42.75 6.65 -47.88
C PRO A 358 42.30 6.90 -49.30
N THR A 359 42.28 8.18 -49.70
CA THR A 359 42.02 8.55 -51.10
C THR A 359 43.04 7.78 -51.93
N PRO A 360 42.63 6.97 -52.93
CA PRO A 360 43.58 6.27 -53.76
C PRO A 360 44.53 7.31 -54.35
N THR A 361 45.81 7.20 -54.03
CA THR A 361 46.84 8.02 -54.66
C THR A 361 46.71 7.78 -56.17
N PRO A 362 46.59 8.83 -57.00
CA PRO A 362 46.52 8.64 -58.44
C PRO A 362 47.76 7.85 -58.85
N THR A 363 47.56 6.68 -59.45
CA THR A 363 48.62 5.90 -60.08
C THR A 363 49.39 6.86 -60.99
N PRO A 364 50.72 7.04 -60.82
CA PRO A 364 51.49 7.86 -61.74
C PRO A 364 51.27 7.29 -63.14
N THR A 365 50.74 8.11 -64.04
CA THR A 365 50.64 7.78 -65.46
C THR A 365 52.03 7.29 -65.91
N PRO A 366 52.14 6.14 -66.60
CA PRO A 366 53.43 5.64 -67.07
C PRO A 366 54.14 6.75 -67.84
N GLN A 367 55.31 7.20 -67.37
CA GLN A 367 56.17 8.05 -68.17
C GLN A 367 56.57 7.24 -69.41
N ILE A 368 56.16 7.73 -70.59
CA ILE A 368 56.67 7.24 -71.87
C ILE A 368 58.18 7.56 -71.88
N PRO A 369 59.08 6.56 -71.95
CA PRO A 369 60.51 6.81 -72.03
C PRO A 369 60.82 7.60 -73.31
N GLY A 370 61.38 8.81 -73.17
CA GLY A 370 61.89 9.60 -74.30
C GLY A 370 61.26 10.98 -74.55
N PHE A 371 60.42 11.51 -73.65
CA PHE A 371 59.91 12.89 -73.78
C PHE A 371 60.38 13.76 -72.59
N GLU A 372 61.54 14.38 -72.75
CA GLU A 372 62.01 15.48 -71.91
C GLU A 372 61.37 16.80 -72.40
N PRO A 373 60.60 17.55 -71.60
CA PRO A 373 60.10 18.85 -72.02
C PRO A 373 61.25 19.87 -72.03
N PHE A 374 61.53 20.42 -73.22
CA PHE A 374 62.47 21.52 -73.40
C PHE A 374 62.04 22.75 -72.59
N ILE A 375 62.90 23.19 -71.68
CA ILE A 375 62.83 24.51 -71.04
C ILE A 375 63.10 25.57 -72.12
N ILE A 376 62.06 26.28 -72.54
CA ILE A 376 62.19 27.46 -73.40
C ILE A 376 62.41 28.69 -72.50
N ILE A 377 63.63 29.22 -72.51
CA ILE A 377 63.94 30.58 -72.07
C ILE A 377 63.73 31.50 -73.28
N GLY A 378 62.75 32.40 -73.18
CA GLY A 378 62.44 33.36 -74.24
C GLY A 378 61.94 34.68 -73.64
N THR A 379 62.80 35.70 -73.73
CA THR A 379 62.64 37.09 -73.28
C THR A 379 61.69 37.92 -74.14
N SER A 380 61.14 38.98 -73.52
CA SER A 380 60.65 40.26 -74.10
C SER A 380 59.35 40.19 -74.92
N ALA A 381 58.45 41.17 -74.97
CA ALA A 381 58.18 42.44 -74.29
C ALA A 381 56.88 42.99 -74.95
N ILE A 382 56.37 44.13 -74.47
CA ILE A 382 55.29 44.99 -75.03
C ILE A 382 53.91 44.65 -74.44
N ALA A 383 53.56 45.29 -73.31
CA ALA A 383 52.83 46.57 -73.18
C ALA A 383 51.30 46.36 -73.35
N THR A 384 50.40 46.89 -72.53
CA THR A 384 50.32 48.27 -72.05
C THR A 384 49.22 48.33 -70.97
N LEU A 385 49.48 49.06 -69.87
CA LEU A 385 48.62 50.03 -69.15
C LEU A 385 47.10 49.83 -69.21
N ALA A 386 46.29 50.02 -68.17
CA ALA A 386 46.39 50.54 -66.81
C ALA A 386 45.02 50.13 -66.18
N LEU A 387 44.75 50.20 -64.88
CA LEU A 387 44.71 51.42 -64.10
C LEU A 387 44.08 51.06 -62.73
N ILE A 388 44.79 51.40 -61.64
CA ILE A 388 44.26 51.86 -60.33
C ILE A 388 43.47 50.79 -59.53
N PHE A 389 44.01 50.13 -58.51
CA PHE A 389 44.65 50.59 -57.25
C PHE A 389 43.71 51.42 -56.36
N ILE A 390 43.67 51.06 -55.07
CA ILE A 390 43.38 51.96 -53.93
C ILE A 390 41.90 52.31 -53.66
N ILE A 391 41.37 52.32 -52.43
CA ILE A 391 41.83 51.96 -51.07
C ILE A 391 40.66 52.26 -50.12
N LYS A 392 40.70 51.65 -48.93
CA LYS A 392 40.17 52.12 -47.63
C LYS A 392 38.76 52.73 -47.51
N LYS A 393 37.99 52.02 -46.68
CA LYS A 393 37.49 52.42 -45.34
C LYS A 393 36.66 53.72 -45.19
N ARG A 394 35.44 53.45 -44.70
CA ARG A 394 34.67 54.12 -43.61
C ARG A 394 34.10 55.52 -43.87
N LYS A 395 32.77 55.57 -43.91
CA LYS A 395 31.96 56.11 -42.80
C LYS A 395 30.87 55.11 -42.45
#